data_AF-A0A6P8ANW2-F1
#
_entry.id   AF-A0A6P8ANW2-F1
#
_cell.length_a   1.000
_cell.length_b   1.000
_cell.length_c   1.000
_cell.angle_alpha   90.00
_cell.angle_beta   90.00
_cell.angle_gamma   90.00
#
_symmetry.space_group_name_H-M   'P 1'
#
loop_
_entity.id
_entity.type
_entity.pdbx_description
1 polymer ?
#
loop_
_entity_poly.entity_id
_entity_poly.type
_entity_poly.pdbx_seq_one_letter_code
_entity_poly.pdbx_strand_id
1 'polypeptide(L)'
;MYNTQPLGSRRGAPCASTPTAPLFHRPRLQWATIFTIGLLGFGCTVAAAAPPPVVPATTEATPTRFMTVPVPTLALADELVLDTRQPVRVDGKWTLVAGEDEAAELRRRSPQTDTESATTTTSSAATKASKTVSVSSSPLPSPYDTLSAANFTTGPTGSCAKFYNTMVNHDKFKNCYPFSTLLEGSQSFFEAQKSLVGITQTLDAACKANANECAPYLNEVAKSLINSQNCGPDYQLENSLVVSTYNALTSYQTVYSTTCLIDPTSSSYCFANAVTNATNPNNAYFYYLPLNMTLPSTKELNCNWCLQQTMAIYQAQSANRKLAIASTYLAAAEIVNTSCGSDFVNATLPIAVLQNLVGRVSPSSWVLAPVAFAAAIQWLF
;
A
#
# COMPACT_ATOMS: atom_id res chain seq x y z
N MET A 1 -33.94 51.74 9.95
CA MET A 1 -34.86 52.89 9.85
C MET A 1 -35.01 53.24 8.38
N TYR A 2 -36.27 53.26 7.91
CA TYR A 2 -36.83 53.72 6.62
C TYR A 2 -36.38 53.00 5.32
N ASN A 3 -37.21 52.17 4.67
CA ASN A 3 -38.34 52.47 3.72
C ASN A 3 -37.84 53.21 2.46
N THR A 4 -38.22 52.92 1.20
CA THR A 4 -39.36 52.21 0.59
C THR A 4 -39.12 52.11 -0.94
N GLN A 5 -39.59 51.01 -1.55
CA GLN A 5 -39.88 50.73 -2.99
C GLN A 5 -40.77 51.79 -3.70
N PRO A 6 -41.28 51.61 -4.96
CA PRO A 6 -40.83 50.94 -6.22
C PRO A 6 -41.22 51.76 -7.51
N LEU A 7 -41.05 51.17 -8.72
CA LEU A 7 -41.83 51.28 -10.00
C LEU A 7 -40.88 50.93 -11.17
N GLY A 8 -41.15 50.12 -12.21
CA GLY A 8 -42.32 49.34 -12.61
C GLY A 8 -42.06 48.68 -13.99
N SER A 9 -42.47 47.41 -14.09
CA SER A 9 -43.27 46.86 -15.20
C SER A 9 -42.75 46.87 -16.65
N ARG A 10 -42.47 45.68 -17.19
CA ARG A 10 -43.10 45.21 -18.43
C ARG A 10 -43.45 43.72 -18.37
N ARG A 11 -44.69 43.45 -18.78
CA ARG A 11 -45.39 42.17 -18.93
C ARG A 11 -44.96 41.46 -20.21
N GLY A 12 -45.09 40.13 -20.23
CA GLY A 12 -45.14 39.31 -21.44
C GLY A 12 -44.89 37.84 -21.16
N ALA A 13 -45.94 37.11 -20.81
CA ALA A 13 -45.94 35.65 -20.61
C ALA A 13 -46.22 34.91 -21.96
N PRO A 14 -46.58 33.61 -21.98
CA PRO A 14 -45.70 32.49 -22.32
C PRO A 14 -46.12 31.78 -23.61
N CYS A 15 -45.23 30.95 -24.19
CA CYS A 15 -45.64 29.89 -25.12
C CYS A 15 -44.80 28.64 -24.86
N ALA A 16 -45.51 27.57 -24.49
CA ALA A 16 -45.00 26.22 -24.41
C ALA A 16 -44.99 25.57 -25.81
N SER A 17 -43.97 24.76 -26.10
CA SER A 17 -44.09 23.65 -27.05
C SER A 17 -43.03 22.58 -26.76
N THR A 18 -43.55 21.37 -26.61
CA THR A 18 -43.00 20.06 -26.24
C THR A 18 -41.76 19.62 -27.05
N PRO A 19 -40.83 18.85 -26.45
CA PRO A 19 -39.64 18.34 -27.13
C PRO A 19 -39.95 17.10 -27.98
N THR A 20 -39.48 17.10 -29.24
CA THR A 20 -39.57 15.94 -30.14
C THR A 20 -38.24 15.18 -30.14
N ALA A 21 -38.30 13.89 -29.83
CA ALA A 21 -37.18 12.98 -29.77
C ALA A 21 -36.61 12.64 -31.16
N PRO A 22 -35.28 12.43 -31.30
CA PRO A 22 -34.71 11.83 -32.50
C PRO A 22 -34.85 10.30 -32.46
N LEU A 23 -35.57 9.78 -33.46
CA LEU A 23 -35.84 8.36 -33.67
C LEU A 23 -34.57 7.60 -34.09
N PHE A 24 -34.26 6.56 -33.33
CA PHE A 24 -33.33 5.49 -33.69
C PHE A 24 -33.82 4.76 -34.94
N HIS A 25 -33.00 4.73 -35.99
CA HIS A 25 -33.20 3.87 -37.14
C HIS A 25 -32.42 2.55 -36.95
N ARG A 26 -33.15 1.49 -36.62
CA ARG A 26 -32.69 0.09 -36.69
C ARG A 26 -32.96 -0.45 -38.09
N PRO A 27 -31.97 -0.96 -38.83
CA PRO A 27 -32.27 -1.82 -39.97
C PRO A 27 -32.60 -3.23 -39.46
N ARG A 28 -33.82 -3.68 -39.78
CA ARG A 28 -34.27 -5.08 -39.67
C ARG A 28 -33.67 -5.85 -40.85
N LEU A 29 -32.85 -6.86 -40.60
CA LEU A 29 -32.41 -7.81 -41.62
C LEU A 29 -32.92 -9.21 -41.25
N GLN A 30 -33.55 -9.85 -42.23
CA GLN A 30 -34.48 -10.96 -42.06
C GLN A 30 -33.76 -12.29 -41.81
N TRP A 31 -34.30 -13.05 -40.85
CA TRP A 31 -34.11 -14.49 -40.74
C TRP A 31 -34.88 -15.18 -41.88
N ALA A 32 -34.16 -15.79 -42.83
CA ALA A 32 -34.49 -17.05 -43.50
C ALA A 32 -33.77 -17.14 -44.85
N THR A 33 -32.62 -17.80 -44.88
CA THR A 33 -32.25 -18.78 -45.92
C THR A 33 -31.06 -19.58 -45.39
N ILE A 34 -31.30 -20.87 -45.20
CA ILE A 34 -30.34 -21.86 -44.73
C ILE A 34 -29.78 -22.59 -45.97
N PHE A 35 -28.54 -23.10 -45.83
CA PHE A 35 -27.92 -24.22 -46.57
C PHE A 35 -27.34 -23.93 -47.96
N THR A 36 -26.01 -23.82 -48.06
CA THR A 36 -25.08 -24.90 -48.50
C THR A 36 -23.77 -24.32 -49.06
N ILE A 37 -22.70 -25.13 -48.99
CA ILE A 37 -21.35 -24.94 -49.53
C ILE A 37 -20.49 -24.03 -48.63
N GLY A 38 -19.42 -24.47 -47.97
CA GLY A 38 -18.58 -25.65 -48.18
C GLY A 38 -17.13 -25.17 -48.01
N LEU A 39 -16.49 -25.62 -46.93
CA LEU A 39 -15.05 -25.82 -46.75
C LEU A 39 -14.11 -24.85 -47.50
N LEU A 40 -13.40 -23.99 -46.75
CA LEU A 40 -11.94 -23.77 -46.84
C LEU A 40 -11.50 -22.60 -45.93
N GLY A 41 -10.55 -22.86 -45.04
CA GLY A 41 -9.59 -21.85 -44.57
C GLY A 41 -9.93 -21.05 -43.31
N PHE A 42 -9.87 -21.68 -42.14
CA PHE A 42 -9.56 -20.97 -40.89
C PHE A 42 -8.39 -21.67 -40.19
N GLY A 43 -7.17 -21.32 -40.61
CA GLY A 43 -5.95 -21.61 -39.87
C GLY A 43 -5.77 -20.59 -38.76
N CYS A 44 -6.37 -20.82 -37.60
CA CYS A 44 -5.96 -20.16 -36.36
C CYS A 44 -4.88 -21.01 -35.70
N THR A 45 -3.61 -20.60 -35.84
CA THR A 45 -2.50 -21.12 -35.06
C THR A 45 -2.69 -20.73 -33.60
N VAL A 46 -3.16 -21.66 -32.78
CA VAL A 46 -3.13 -21.55 -31.32
C VAL A 46 -1.68 -21.74 -30.88
N ALA A 47 -1.05 -20.65 -30.45
CA ALA A 47 0.23 -20.73 -29.75
C ALA A 47 0.01 -21.49 -28.44
N ALA A 48 0.67 -22.64 -28.31
CA ALA A 48 0.67 -23.44 -27.10
C ALA A 48 1.28 -22.61 -25.95
N ALA A 49 0.46 -22.28 -24.96
CA ALA A 49 0.95 -21.78 -23.68
C ALA A 49 1.75 -22.91 -23.02
N ALA A 50 3.04 -22.67 -22.77
CA ALA A 50 3.89 -23.58 -22.01
C ALA A 50 3.31 -23.77 -20.59
N PRO A 51 3.29 -24.99 -20.05
CA PRO A 51 2.86 -25.23 -18.68
C PRO A 51 3.85 -24.60 -17.67
N PRO A 52 3.39 -24.13 -16.51
CA PRO A 52 4.28 -23.60 -15.47
C PRO A 52 5.21 -24.72 -14.94
N PRO A 53 6.46 -24.40 -14.56
CA PRO A 53 7.37 -25.39 -14.00
C PRO A 53 6.84 -25.93 -12.67
N VAL A 54 6.62 -27.25 -12.64
CA VAL A 54 6.35 -28.04 -11.44
C VAL A 54 7.61 -28.04 -10.58
N VAL A 55 7.53 -27.49 -9.38
CA VAL A 55 8.56 -27.64 -8.35
C VAL A 55 8.40 -29.04 -7.74
N PRO A 56 9.40 -29.95 -7.84
CA PRO A 56 9.30 -31.25 -7.20
C PRO A 56 9.41 -31.11 -5.68
N ALA A 57 8.48 -31.73 -4.97
CA ALA A 57 8.56 -31.94 -3.54
C ALA A 57 9.71 -32.93 -3.25
N THR A 58 10.80 -32.44 -2.66
CA THR A 58 11.88 -33.27 -2.11
C THR A 58 11.74 -33.35 -0.60
N THR A 59 11.26 -34.52 -0.16
CA THR A 59 11.78 -35.39 0.90
C THR A 59 12.42 -34.75 2.15
N GLU A 60 11.88 -35.19 3.29
CA GLU A 60 12.37 -35.08 4.66
C GLU A 60 13.91 -35.12 4.79
N ALA A 61 14.46 -34.15 5.51
CA ALA A 61 15.83 -34.20 6.03
C ALA A 61 15.80 -34.26 7.57
N THR A 62 16.29 -35.38 8.08
CA THR A 62 16.59 -35.74 9.48
C THR A 62 17.53 -34.71 10.15
N PRO A 63 17.43 -34.46 11.47
CA PRO A 63 18.08 -33.32 12.11
C PRO A 63 19.57 -33.56 12.37
N THR A 64 20.43 -32.66 11.89
CA THR A 64 21.85 -32.61 12.25
C THR A 64 22.23 -31.34 12.99
N ARG A 65 22.60 -31.54 14.26
CA ARG A 65 23.54 -30.82 15.14
C ARG A 65 23.70 -29.30 14.98
N PHE A 66 23.34 -28.62 16.08
CA PHE A 66 23.77 -27.28 16.46
C PHE A 66 25.29 -27.10 16.34
N MET A 67 25.72 -26.15 15.51
CA MET A 67 27.04 -25.52 15.62
C MET A 67 26.86 -24.13 16.22
N THR A 68 27.46 -23.93 17.39
CA THR A 68 27.62 -22.65 18.08
C THR A 68 28.58 -21.75 17.29
N VAL A 69 28.09 -20.61 16.81
CA VAL A 69 28.91 -19.54 16.22
C VAL A 69 29.22 -18.50 17.32
N PRO A 70 30.47 -18.05 17.50
CA PRO A 70 30.82 -17.03 18.48
C PRO A 70 30.34 -15.64 18.03
N VAL A 71 29.68 -14.92 18.95
CA VAL A 71 29.21 -13.54 18.77
C VAL A 71 30.41 -12.59 18.88
N PRO A 72 30.70 -11.72 17.88
CA PRO A 72 31.69 -10.68 18.05
C PRO A 72 31.11 -9.52 18.89
N THR A 73 31.86 -9.14 19.92
CA THR A 73 31.58 -7.98 20.80
C THR A 73 31.77 -6.69 20.00
N LEU A 74 30.68 -6.01 19.65
CA LEU A 74 30.74 -4.66 19.06
C LEU A 74 30.86 -3.61 20.17
N ALA A 75 31.95 -2.83 20.10
CA ALA A 75 32.23 -1.70 20.96
C ALA A 75 31.18 -0.60 20.76
N LEU A 76 30.68 -0.08 21.88
CA LEU A 76 29.65 0.95 21.96
C LEU A 76 30.29 2.33 21.74
N ALA A 77 30.18 2.87 20.54
CA ALA A 77 30.29 4.31 20.28
C ALA A 77 29.66 4.62 18.92
N ASP A 78 28.42 5.11 18.91
CA ASP A 78 28.16 6.39 18.24
C ASP A 78 26.82 6.98 18.70
N GLU A 79 26.87 8.27 18.99
CA GLU A 79 25.75 9.11 19.36
C GLU A 79 24.89 9.32 18.12
N LEU A 80 23.71 8.68 18.08
CA LEU A 80 22.82 8.69 16.93
C LEU A 80 22.24 10.09 16.72
N VAL A 81 22.62 10.74 15.62
CA VAL A 81 22.02 12.00 15.18
C VAL A 81 20.54 11.76 14.88
N LEU A 82 19.69 12.39 15.69
CA LEU A 82 18.23 12.36 15.59
C LEU A 82 17.80 13.10 14.31
N ASP A 83 17.28 12.38 13.32
CA ASP A 83 16.56 13.01 12.21
C ASP A 83 15.12 13.35 12.66
N THR A 84 14.90 14.63 13.00
CA THR A 84 13.64 15.20 13.49
C THR A 84 12.72 15.70 12.36
N ARG A 85 13.03 15.41 11.09
CA ARG A 85 12.28 15.96 9.94
C ARG A 85 10.81 15.53 9.97
N GLN A 86 9.92 16.51 10.14
CA GLN A 86 8.47 16.32 10.05
C GLN A 86 8.00 16.42 8.59
N PRO A 87 7.11 15.52 8.12
CA PRO A 87 6.49 15.67 6.80
C PRO A 87 5.64 16.95 6.73
N VAL A 88 5.74 17.66 5.61
CA VAL A 88 4.98 18.90 5.36
C VAL A 88 3.98 18.65 4.24
N ARG A 89 2.75 19.16 4.38
CA ARG A 89 1.70 19.05 3.35
C ARG A 89 1.80 20.26 2.41
N VAL A 90 2.08 20.01 1.13
CA VAL A 90 2.12 21.02 0.05
C VAL A 90 1.13 20.59 -1.02
N ASP A 91 0.17 21.45 -1.38
CA ASP A 91 -0.86 21.18 -2.40
C ASP A 91 -1.62 19.86 -2.21
N GLY A 92 -2.01 19.56 -0.97
CA GLY A 92 -2.76 18.35 -0.63
C GLY A 92 -1.92 17.07 -0.55
N LYS A 93 -0.62 17.13 -0.87
CA LYS A 93 0.31 16.00 -0.92
C LYS A 93 1.34 16.07 0.21
N TRP A 94 1.57 14.93 0.87
CA TRP A 94 2.59 14.82 1.91
C TRP A 94 3.97 14.71 1.28
N THR A 95 4.84 15.68 1.59
CA THR A 95 6.21 15.75 1.09
C THR A 95 7.16 15.70 2.28
N LEU A 96 8.14 14.79 2.21
CA LEU A 96 9.24 14.73 3.17
C LEU A 96 10.30 15.75 2.73
N VAL A 97 10.76 16.61 3.65
CA VAL A 97 11.71 17.68 3.33
C VAL A 97 13.08 17.30 3.91
N ALA A 98 14.14 17.44 3.11
CA ALA A 98 15.49 16.98 3.45
C ALA A 98 16.29 17.93 4.37
N GLY A 99 15.70 19.04 4.86
CA GLY A 99 16.37 19.99 5.75
C GLY A 99 15.42 20.97 6.43
N GLU A 100 15.80 21.46 7.62
CA GLU A 100 15.00 22.40 8.43
C GLU A 100 14.82 23.76 7.73
N ASP A 101 15.83 24.21 6.97
CA ASP A 101 15.81 25.50 6.25
C ASP A 101 14.78 25.53 5.11
N GLU A 102 14.61 24.42 4.38
CA GLU A 102 13.59 24.28 3.34
C GLU A 102 12.18 24.17 3.95
N ALA A 103 12.04 23.51 5.11
CA ALA A 103 10.78 23.43 5.83
C ALA A 103 10.36 24.81 6.39
N ALA A 104 11.31 25.64 6.80
CA ALA A 104 11.08 27.01 7.23
C ALA A 104 10.70 27.92 6.05
N GLU A 105 11.37 27.82 4.90
CA GLU A 105 11.05 28.62 3.71
C GLU A 105 9.70 28.22 3.07
N LEU A 106 9.34 26.94 3.09
CA LEU A 106 8.01 26.47 2.67
C LEU A 106 6.91 26.92 3.64
N ARG A 107 7.17 26.91 4.96
CA ARG A 107 6.26 27.51 5.96
C ARG A 107 6.09 29.01 5.77
N ARG A 108 7.17 29.75 5.45
CA ARG A 108 7.16 31.20 5.22
C ARG A 108 6.35 31.61 4.00
N ARG A 109 6.19 30.71 3.02
CA ARG A 109 5.36 30.91 1.82
C ARG A 109 3.88 30.62 2.04
N SER A 110 3.52 29.97 3.15
CA SER A 110 2.13 29.73 3.53
C SER A 110 1.59 30.94 4.31
N PRO A 111 0.43 31.51 3.96
CA PRO A 111 -0.15 32.59 4.75
C PRO A 111 -0.79 32.01 6.02
N GLN A 112 -0.08 32.04 7.16
CA GLN A 112 -0.71 31.92 8.46
C GLN A 112 -0.18 32.91 9.50
N THR A 113 -1.16 33.50 10.17
CA THR A 113 -1.17 34.47 11.25
C THR A 113 -0.63 33.86 12.55
N ASP A 114 0.34 34.52 13.17
CA ASP A 114 1.03 34.09 14.39
C ASP A 114 0.15 34.16 15.64
N THR A 115 0.30 33.18 16.54
CA THR A 115 0.23 33.41 18.00
C THR A 115 1.14 32.39 18.71
N GLU A 116 2.17 32.93 19.34
CA GLU A 116 3.24 32.31 20.10
C GLU A 116 2.82 31.95 21.53
N SER A 117 3.31 30.82 22.05
CA SER A 117 3.47 30.64 23.50
C SER A 117 4.55 29.61 23.82
N ALA A 118 5.64 30.09 24.41
CA ALA A 118 6.74 29.32 24.96
C ALA A 118 6.37 28.63 26.29
N THR A 119 6.98 27.48 26.61
CA THR A 119 7.07 26.97 27.99
C THR A 119 8.38 26.21 28.22
N THR A 120 8.89 26.43 29.43
CA THR A 120 10.18 26.21 30.06
C THR A 120 10.66 24.77 30.23
N THR A 121 11.98 24.61 30.12
CA THR A 121 12.81 23.44 30.45
C THR A 121 13.04 23.26 31.96
N THR A 122 12.94 22.03 32.47
CA THR A 122 13.52 21.60 33.74
C THR A 122 14.30 20.29 33.57
N SER A 123 15.58 20.35 33.92
CA SER A 123 16.55 19.26 33.88
C SER A 123 16.48 18.40 35.14
N SER A 124 16.52 17.08 35.00
CA SER A 124 16.71 16.14 36.11
C SER A 124 17.79 15.11 35.77
N ALA A 125 18.69 14.90 36.74
CA ALA A 125 19.99 14.25 36.63
C ALA A 125 19.94 12.72 36.43
N ALA A 126 21.02 12.22 35.82
CA ALA A 126 21.26 10.82 35.53
C ALA A 126 21.72 10.02 36.76
N THR A 127 21.09 8.86 37.00
CA THR A 127 21.56 7.85 37.95
C THR A 127 21.98 6.60 37.18
N LYS A 128 23.28 6.32 37.14
CA LYS A 128 23.85 5.08 36.60
C LYS A 128 23.47 3.91 37.51
N ALA A 129 22.67 2.99 36.98
CA ALA A 129 22.46 1.67 37.59
C ALA A 129 22.90 0.59 36.59
N SER A 130 23.94 -0.16 36.99
CA SER A 130 24.34 -1.41 36.34
C SER A 130 23.17 -2.40 36.43
N LYS A 131 22.68 -2.86 35.28
CA LYS A 131 21.62 -3.87 35.21
C LYS A 131 22.07 -5.02 34.32
N THR A 132 22.11 -6.20 34.93
CA THR A 132 22.11 -7.51 34.28
C THR A 132 21.15 -7.52 33.09
N VAL A 133 21.64 -7.97 31.93
CA VAL A 133 20.86 -8.03 30.68
C VAL A 133 19.82 -9.14 30.79
N SER A 134 18.69 -8.82 31.42
CA SER A 134 17.43 -9.50 31.13
C SER A 134 16.89 -8.89 29.84
N VAL A 135 16.75 -9.71 28.80
CA VAL A 135 15.99 -9.39 27.58
C VAL A 135 14.53 -9.20 27.99
N SER A 136 14.21 -8.00 28.50
CA SER A 136 12.84 -7.55 28.59
C SER A 136 12.39 -7.34 27.16
N SER A 137 11.53 -8.21 26.64
CA SER A 137 10.82 -7.96 25.39
C SER A 137 10.08 -6.63 25.58
N SER A 138 10.54 -5.58 24.91
CA SER A 138 9.71 -4.38 24.77
C SER A 138 8.39 -4.83 24.14
N PRO A 139 7.23 -4.37 24.63
CA PRO A 139 5.96 -4.73 24.02
C PRO A 139 5.99 -4.37 22.52
N LEU A 140 5.39 -5.23 21.70
CA LEU A 140 5.27 -4.96 20.26
C LEU A 140 4.55 -3.62 20.04
N PRO A 141 5.00 -2.81 19.06
CA PRO A 141 4.32 -1.56 18.70
C PRO A 141 2.83 -1.75 18.41
N SER A 142 2.03 -0.76 18.80
CA SER A 142 0.60 -0.72 18.47
C SER A 142 0.36 0.37 17.43
N PRO A 143 -0.47 0.10 16.40
CA PRO A 143 -0.91 1.15 15.49
C PRO A 143 -1.81 2.13 16.22
N TYR A 144 -1.72 3.40 15.85
CA TYR A 144 -2.60 4.46 16.31
C TYR A 144 -2.58 4.65 17.84
N ASP A 145 -1.41 4.49 18.47
CA ASP A 145 -1.21 4.65 19.92
C ASP A 145 -1.38 6.09 20.43
N THR A 146 -1.47 7.05 19.52
CA THR A 146 -1.70 8.48 19.78
C THR A 146 -3.07 9.00 19.29
N LEU A 147 -4.05 8.09 19.09
CA LEU A 147 -5.41 8.43 18.60
C LEU A 147 -6.14 9.51 19.39
N SER A 148 -5.81 9.68 20.68
CA SER A 148 -6.41 10.72 21.52
C SER A 148 -6.13 12.14 21.01
N ALA A 149 -5.08 12.34 20.21
CA ALA A 149 -4.75 13.61 19.58
C ALA A 149 -5.44 13.83 18.22
N ALA A 150 -6.23 12.88 17.73
CA ALA A 150 -6.87 12.97 16.43
C ALA A 150 -8.09 13.92 16.44
N ASN A 151 -8.14 14.82 15.46
CA ASN A 151 -9.23 15.76 15.26
C ASN A 151 -10.31 15.17 14.33
N PHE A 152 -11.26 14.43 14.89
CA PHE A 152 -12.43 13.93 14.15
C PHE A 152 -13.59 14.93 14.17
N THR A 153 -14.34 14.98 13.08
CA THR A 153 -15.52 15.86 12.89
C THR A 153 -16.58 15.63 13.96
N THR A 154 -16.75 14.37 14.38
CA THR A 154 -17.70 13.98 15.45
C THR A 154 -17.10 14.01 16.85
N GLY A 155 -15.89 14.56 17.01
CA GLY A 155 -15.15 14.60 18.28
C GLY A 155 -14.53 13.25 18.69
N PRO A 156 -13.82 13.22 19.84
CA PRO A 156 -13.02 12.07 20.28
C PRO A 156 -13.83 10.84 20.71
N THR A 157 -15.15 10.99 20.88
CA THR A 157 -16.08 9.90 21.23
C THR A 157 -17.07 9.56 20.11
N GLY A 158 -16.87 10.15 18.93
CA GLY A 158 -17.71 9.98 17.77
C GLY A 158 -17.54 8.62 17.07
N SER A 159 -18.26 8.42 15.97
CA SER A 159 -18.29 7.15 15.22
C SER A 159 -16.90 6.76 14.71
N CYS A 160 -16.12 7.72 14.22
CA CYS A 160 -14.81 7.44 13.67
C CYS A 160 -13.82 6.97 14.76
N ALA A 161 -13.73 7.69 15.88
CA ALA A 161 -12.91 7.29 17.02
C ALA A 161 -13.29 5.90 17.56
N LYS A 162 -14.60 5.58 17.61
CA LYS A 162 -15.08 4.24 17.98
C LYS A 162 -14.63 3.18 16.99
N PHE A 163 -14.71 3.46 15.69
CA PHE A 163 -14.28 2.53 14.65
C PHE A 163 -12.79 2.18 14.79
N TYR A 164 -11.91 3.17 14.99
CA TYR A 164 -10.48 2.91 15.24
C TYR A 164 -10.27 2.02 16.45
N ASN A 165 -10.92 2.33 17.57
CA ASN A 165 -10.84 1.52 18.79
C ASN A 165 -11.31 0.07 18.56
N THR A 166 -12.41 -0.13 17.83
CA THR A 166 -12.90 -1.47 17.48
C THR A 166 -11.93 -2.20 16.55
N MET A 167 -11.41 -1.51 15.52
CA MET A 167 -10.50 -2.07 14.53
C MET A 167 -9.21 -2.57 15.19
N VAL A 168 -8.50 -1.72 15.95
CA VAL A 168 -7.21 -2.10 16.55
C VAL A 168 -7.35 -3.17 17.63
N ASN A 169 -8.54 -3.31 18.23
CA ASN A 169 -8.81 -4.33 19.24
C ASN A 169 -9.31 -5.66 18.68
N HIS A 170 -9.71 -5.71 17.40
CA HIS A 170 -10.24 -6.91 16.76
C HIS A 170 -9.15 -8.00 16.62
N ASP A 171 -9.45 -9.24 16.99
CA ASP A 171 -8.46 -10.34 17.01
C ASP A 171 -7.81 -10.58 15.64
N LYS A 172 -8.61 -10.57 14.58
CA LYS A 172 -8.08 -10.73 13.22
C LYS A 172 -7.15 -9.58 12.81
N PHE A 173 -7.40 -8.35 13.29
CA PHE A 173 -6.52 -7.21 13.03
C PHE A 173 -5.18 -7.38 13.76
N LYS A 174 -5.22 -7.78 15.04
CA LYS A 174 -4.02 -8.10 15.83
C LYS A 174 -3.21 -9.23 15.22
N ASN A 175 -3.86 -10.31 14.77
CA ASN A 175 -3.21 -11.46 14.15
C ASN A 175 -2.59 -11.13 12.78
N CYS A 176 -3.23 -10.23 12.01
CA CYS A 176 -2.69 -9.77 10.75
C CYS A 176 -1.54 -8.77 10.90
N TYR A 177 -1.43 -8.15 12.08
CA TYR A 177 -0.41 -7.19 12.49
C TYR A 177 0.05 -6.28 11.34
N PRO A 178 -0.85 -5.44 10.79
CA PRO A 178 -0.60 -4.71 9.55
C PRO A 178 0.49 -3.66 9.72
N PHE A 179 1.71 -4.01 9.29
CA PHE A 179 2.89 -3.15 9.36
C PHE A 179 2.68 -1.80 8.68
N SER A 180 1.87 -1.76 7.61
CA SER A 180 1.46 -0.52 6.93
C SER A 180 0.81 0.51 7.87
N THR A 181 0.05 0.07 8.87
CA THR A 181 -0.57 0.97 9.86
C THR A 181 0.39 1.43 10.96
N LEU A 182 1.50 0.72 11.16
CA LEU A 182 2.56 1.14 12.07
C LEU A 182 3.37 2.30 11.45
N LEU A 183 3.63 2.22 10.14
CA LEU A 183 4.40 3.22 9.40
C LEU A 183 3.83 4.64 9.47
N GLU A 184 2.50 4.82 9.54
CA GLU A 184 1.88 6.16 9.47
C GLU A 184 1.42 6.72 10.81
N GLY A 185 1.29 5.90 11.86
CA GLY A 185 0.54 6.30 13.04
C GLY A 185 0.92 5.63 14.35
N SER A 186 2.14 5.10 14.47
CA SER A 186 2.59 4.43 15.70
C SER A 186 3.84 5.07 16.27
N GLN A 187 3.70 5.76 17.39
CA GLN A 187 4.82 6.32 18.13
C GLN A 187 5.72 5.21 18.69
N SER A 188 5.12 4.16 19.23
CA SER A 188 5.83 2.97 19.71
C SER A 188 6.62 2.28 18.61
N PHE A 189 6.15 2.30 17.36
CA PHE A 189 6.91 1.82 16.20
C PHE A 189 8.10 2.72 15.89
N PHE A 190 7.90 4.04 15.89
CA PHE A 190 8.99 4.98 15.67
C PHE A 190 10.06 4.91 16.76
N GLU A 191 9.72 4.51 17.98
CA GLU A 191 10.70 4.17 19.02
C GLU A 191 11.38 2.81 18.74
N ALA A 192 10.62 1.79 18.35
CA ALA A 192 11.17 0.47 18.06
C ALA A 192 12.19 0.49 16.90
N GLN A 193 11.93 1.30 15.87
CA GLN A 193 12.81 1.39 14.70
C GLN A 193 14.17 2.06 14.95
N LYS A 194 14.35 2.73 16.11
CA LYS A 194 15.64 3.33 16.50
C LYS A 194 16.71 2.30 16.82
N SER A 195 16.35 1.02 16.87
CA SER A 195 17.29 -0.07 17.09
C SER A 195 17.02 -1.22 16.12
N LEU A 196 18.09 -1.83 15.63
CA LEU A 196 18.00 -3.01 14.75
C LEU A 196 17.21 -4.15 15.38
N VAL A 197 17.38 -4.37 16.69
CA VAL A 197 16.67 -5.40 17.44
C VAL A 197 15.17 -5.10 17.49
N GLY A 198 14.78 -3.86 17.84
CA GLY A 198 13.38 -3.47 17.95
C GLY A 198 12.64 -3.55 16.61
N ILE A 199 13.26 -3.08 15.52
CA ILE A 199 12.64 -3.19 14.20
C ILE A 199 12.51 -4.65 13.74
N THR A 200 13.54 -5.47 13.97
CA THR A 200 13.54 -6.87 13.55
C THR A 200 12.47 -7.66 14.32
N GLN A 201 12.31 -7.44 15.63
CA GLN A 201 11.23 -8.07 16.41
C GLN A 201 9.83 -7.68 15.90
N THR A 202 9.66 -6.42 15.48
CA THR A 202 8.40 -5.93 14.91
C THR A 202 8.13 -6.59 13.55
N LEU A 203 9.14 -6.69 12.70
CA LEU A 203 9.05 -7.37 11.39
C LEU A 203 8.78 -8.87 11.56
N ASP A 204 9.45 -9.55 12.50
CA ASP A 204 9.21 -10.96 12.79
C ASP A 204 7.77 -11.23 13.22
N ALA A 205 7.14 -10.30 13.95
CA ALA A 205 5.73 -10.40 14.29
C ALA A 205 4.84 -10.19 13.06
N ALA A 206 5.11 -9.17 12.24
CA ALA A 206 4.32 -8.85 11.05
C ALA A 206 4.40 -9.93 9.97
N CYS A 207 5.62 -10.42 9.69
CA CYS A 207 5.89 -11.34 8.60
C CYS A 207 5.43 -12.77 8.87
N LYS A 208 5.05 -13.10 10.12
CA LYS A 208 4.38 -14.37 10.46
C LYS A 208 2.93 -14.45 10.00
N ALA A 209 2.28 -13.32 9.70
CA ALA A 209 0.89 -13.30 9.28
C ALA A 209 0.69 -13.96 7.91
N ASN A 210 -0.48 -14.59 7.71
CA ASN A 210 -0.88 -15.10 6.40
C ASN A 210 -1.41 -13.96 5.53
N ALA A 211 -0.54 -13.40 4.68
CA ALA A 211 -0.88 -12.25 3.85
C ALA A 211 -2.10 -12.50 2.92
N ASN A 212 -2.29 -13.73 2.44
CA ASN A 212 -3.42 -14.09 1.56
C ASN A 212 -4.78 -14.02 2.28
N GLU A 213 -4.81 -14.22 3.59
CA GLU A 213 -6.04 -14.10 4.40
C GLU A 213 -6.22 -12.69 4.97
N CYS A 214 -5.11 -12.00 5.23
CA CYS A 214 -5.08 -10.68 5.84
C CYS A 214 -5.37 -9.56 4.84
N ALA A 215 -4.82 -9.63 3.63
CA ALA A 215 -5.07 -8.63 2.59
C ALA A 215 -6.57 -8.46 2.24
N PRO A 216 -7.36 -9.52 1.98
CA PRO A 216 -8.80 -9.34 1.71
C PRO A 216 -9.55 -8.82 2.95
N TYR A 217 -9.20 -9.28 4.15
CA TYR A 217 -9.81 -8.78 5.38
C TYR A 217 -9.56 -7.28 5.58
N LEU A 218 -8.32 -6.82 5.46
CA LEU A 218 -7.96 -5.42 5.64
C LEU A 218 -8.55 -4.52 4.55
N ASN A 219 -8.75 -5.03 3.33
CA ASN A 219 -9.52 -4.34 2.30
C ASN A 219 -11.00 -4.16 2.69
N GLU A 220 -11.64 -5.15 3.33
CA GLU A 220 -13.00 -5.00 3.86
C GLU A 220 -13.06 -4.03 5.05
N VAL A 221 -12.02 -4.01 5.90
CA VAL A 221 -11.89 -3.00 6.95
C VAL A 221 -11.74 -1.60 6.34
N ALA A 222 -10.96 -1.44 5.27
CA ALA A 222 -10.81 -0.16 4.56
C ALA A 222 -12.11 0.34 3.94
N LYS A 223 -12.92 -0.56 3.34
CA LYS A 223 -14.28 -0.23 2.88
C LYS A 223 -15.17 0.20 4.04
N SER A 224 -15.08 -0.52 5.17
CA SER A 224 -15.85 -0.20 6.37
C SER A 224 -15.46 1.16 6.95
N LEU A 225 -14.17 1.51 6.95
CA LEU A 225 -13.66 2.80 7.42
C LEU A 225 -14.37 3.97 6.75
N ILE A 226 -14.49 3.94 5.42
CA ILE A 226 -15.04 5.03 4.61
C ILE A 226 -16.58 5.03 4.53
N ASN A 227 -17.25 4.09 5.20
CA ASN A 227 -18.71 4.11 5.29
C ASN A 227 -19.19 5.33 6.11
N SER A 228 -20.35 5.87 5.75
CA SER A 228 -20.94 7.05 6.40
C SER A 228 -21.20 6.86 7.91
N GLN A 229 -21.37 5.61 8.35
CA GLN A 229 -21.61 5.26 9.76
C GLN A 229 -20.32 5.22 10.61
N ASN A 230 -19.15 5.24 9.97
CA ASN A 230 -17.85 5.16 10.63
C ASN A 230 -17.10 6.49 10.44
N CYS A 231 -16.08 6.51 9.59
CA CYS A 231 -15.26 7.69 9.29
C CYS A 231 -15.60 8.33 7.93
N GLY A 232 -16.70 7.94 7.27
CA GLY A 232 -17.07 8.46 5.95
C GLY A 232 -17.11 9.99 5.84
N PRO A 233 -17.70 10.74 6.80
CA PRO A 233 -17.65 12.20 6.79
C PRO A 233 -16.22 12.74 6.89
N ASP A 234 -15.39 12.19 7.78
CA ASP A 234 -13.99 12.57 7.94
C ASP A 234 -13.16 12.25 6.69
N TYR A 235 -13.44 11.12 6.02
CA TYR A 235 -12.80 10.74 4.77
C TYR A 235 -13.13 11.71 3.63
N GLN A 236 -14.40 12.13 3.51
CA GLN A 236 -14.84 13.11 2.50
C GLN A 236 -14.23 14.50 2.73
N LEU A 237 -13.94 14.85 3.98
CA LEU A 237 -13.24 16.08 4.35
C LEU A 237 -11.70 15.96 4.27
N GLU A 238 -11.19 14.87 3.69
CA GLU A 238 -9.77 14.57 3.58
C GLU A 238 -9.03 14.62 4.92
N ASN A 239 -9.67 14.14 5.99
CA ASN A 239 -8.99 14.01 7.27
C ASN A 239 -7.74 13.14 7.09
N SER A 240 -6.58 13.71 7.40
CA SER A 240 -5.28 13.11 7.06
C SER A 240 -5.12 11.72 7.65
N LEU A 241 -5.52 11.51 8.90
CA LEU A 241 -5.47 10.22 9.57
C LEU A 241 -6.37 9.20 8.87
N VAL A 242 -7.60 9.57 8.51
CA VAL A 242 -8.55 8.65 7.86
C VAL A 242 -8.08 8.26 6.46
N VAL A 243 -7.60 9.22 5.67
CA VAL A 243 -7.07 8.97 4.31
C VAL A 243 -5.80 8.11 4.37
N SER A 244 -4.88 8.43 5.28
CA SER A 244 -3.68 7.63 5.56
C SER A 244 -4.07 6.20 5.93
N THR A 245 -4.91 6.01 6.93
CA THR A 245 -5.38 4.67 7.34
C THR A 245 -6.02 3.90 6.18
N TYR A 246 -6.82 4.53 5.33
CA TYR A 246 -7.36 3.89 4.15
C TYR A 246 -6.27 3.37 3.21
N ASN A 247 -5.25 4.19 2.93
CA ASN A 247 -4.10 3.80 2.11
C ASN A 247 -3.30 2.68 2.78
N ALA A 248 -3.01 2.78 4.08
CA ALA A 248 -2.31 1.75 4.85
C ALA A 248 -3.03 0.40 4.81
N LEU A 249 -4.36 0.38 4.98
CA LEU A 249 -5.15 -0.86 4.95
C LEU A 249 -5.17 -1.48 3.55
N THR A 250 -5.39 -0.68 2.51
CA THR A 250 -5.47 -1.18 1.12
C THR A 250 -4.11 -1.59 0.57
N SER A 251 -3.02 -0.96 1.02
CA SER A 251 -1.66 -1.27 0.62
C SER A 251 -0.99 -2.37 1.46
N TYR A 252 -1.71 -3.02 2.40
CA TYR A 252 -1.16 -4.06 3.28
C TYR A 252 -0.32 -5.08 2.53
N GLN A 253 -0.83 -5.66 1.44
CA GLN A 253 -0.12 -6.69 0.68
C GLN A 253 1.20 -6.16 0.11
N THR A 254 1.18 -4.94 -0.43
CA THR A 254 2.35 -4.32 -1.04
C THR A 254 3.40 -4.00 0.02
N VAL A 255 2.99 -3.40 1.15
CA VAL A 255 3.89 -3.10 2.27
C VAL A 255 4.46 -4.41 2.82
N TYR A 256 3.62 -5.39 3.17
CA TYR A 256 4.03 -6.71 3.65
C TYR A 256 5.11 -7.34 2.75
N SER A 257 4.87 -7.40 1.43
CA SER A 257 5.82 -8.00 0.50
C SER A 257 7.17 -7.28 0.47
N THR A 258 7.20 -5.97 0.67
CA THR A 258 8.46 -5.21 0.68
C THR A 258 9.15 -5.19 2.03
N THR A 259 8.42 -5.05 3.13
CA THR A 259 9.02 -5.00 4.47
C THR A 259 9.49 -6.37 4.95
N CYS A 260 8.85 -7.44 4.49
CA CYS A 260 9.27 -8.82 4.75
C CYS A 260 10.33 -9.34 3.77
N LEU A 261 10.86 -8.49 2.88
CA LEU A 261 11.95 -8.87 2.00
C LEU A 261 13.24 -9.05 2.82
N ILE A 262 13.89 -10.21 2.66
CA ILE A 262 15.15 -10.54 3.33
C ILE A 262 16.27 -10.55 2.28
N ASP A 263 17.36 -9.84 2.57
CA ASP A 263 18.56 -9.88 1.74
C ASP A 263 19.21 -11.27 1.85
N PRO A 264 19.38 -12.01 0.73
CA PRO A 264 19.97 -13.34 0.74
C PRO A 264 21.43 -13.36 1.21
N THR A 265 22.13 -12.22 1.16
CA THR A 265 23.54 -12.13 1.54
C THR A 265 23.70 -11.94 3.05
N SER A 266 22.96 -10.98 3.62
CA SER A 266 23.03 -10.65 5.06
C SER A 266 22.02 -11.39 5.93
N SER A 267 21.07 -12.12 5.33
CA SER A 267 19.95 -12.76 6.04
C SER A 267 19.16 -11.81 6.94
N SER A 268 19.15 -10.51 6.59
CA SER A 268 18.51 -9.44 7.35
C SER A 268 17.39 -8.80 6.52
N TYR A 269 16.36 -8.27 7.19
CA TYR A 269 15.28 -7.58 6.48
C TYR A 269 15.81 -6.32 5.77
N CYS A 270 15.43 -6.17 4.50
CA CYS A 270 15.77 -5.00 3.71
C CYS A 270 15.22 -3.70 4.33
N PHE A 271 14.04 -3.75 4.94
CA PHE A 271 13.49 -2.59 5.65
C PHE A 271 14.30 -2.23 6.89
N ALA A 272 14.65 -3.22 7.71
CA ALA A 272 15.45 -3.02 8.92
C ALA A 272 16.79 -2.35 8.57
N ASN A 273 17.49 -2.89 7.57
CA ASN A 273 18.75 -2.31 7.09
C ASN A 273 18.58 -0.88 6.57
N ALA A 274 17.45 -0.56 5.91
CA ALA A 274 17.19 0.78 5.39
C ALA A 274 16.95 1.81 6.51
N VAL A 275 16.15 1.46 7.53
CA VAL A 275 15.82 2.40 8.63
C VAL A 275 16.94 2.56 9.66
N THR A 276 17.84 1.57 9.78
CA THR A 276 18.99 1.66 10.70
C THR A 276 20.27 2.12 10.02
N ASN A 277 20.23 2.46 8.73
CA ASN A 277 21.40 2.98 8.03
C ASN A 277 21.60 4.47 8.33
N ALA A 278 22.41 4.75 9.35
CA ALA A 278 22.73 6.12 9.76
C ALA A 278 23.53 6.92 8.71
N THR A 279 24.21 6.25 7.78
CA THR A 279 25.02 6.91 6.74
C THR A 279 24.17 7.39 5.58
N ASN A 280 23.17 6.61 5.17
CA ASN A 280 22.24 6.99 4.12
C ASN A 280 20.82 6.45 4.41
N PRO A 281 19.94 7.28 4.99
CA PRO A 281 18.57 6.87 5.33
C PRO A 281 17.60 6.96 4.13
N ASN A 282 18.04 7.46 2.96
CA ASN A 282 17.13 7.78 1.85
C ASN A 282 16.37 6.56 1.33
N ASN A 283 16.97 5.36 1.42
CA ASN A 283 16.31 4.11 1.04
C ASN A 283 15.08 3.78 1.90
N ALA A 284 14.97 4.31 3.13
CA ALA A 284 13.80 4.10 3.98
C ALA A 284 12.53 4.74 3.40
N TYR A 285 12.67 5.85 2.65
CA TYR A 285 11.53 6.56 2.07
C TYR A 285 10.78 5.75 1.00
N PHE A 286 11.43 4.76 0.39
CA PHE A 286 10.79 3.88 -0.60
C PHE A 286 9.63 3.08 -0.01
N TYR A 287 9.72 2.71 1.28
CA TYR A 287 8.69 1.92 1.95
C TYR A 287 7.40 2.68 2.25
N TYR A 288 7.41 3.99 2.03
CA TYR A 288 6.24 4.85 2.13
C TYR A 288 5.54 5.11 0.78
N LEU A 289 6.15 4.69 -0.34
CA LEU A 289 5.54 4.81 -1.68
C LEU A 289 4.16 4.15 -1.78
N PRO A 290 3.92 2.94 -1.21
CA PRO A 290 2.60 2.32 -1.23
C PRO A 290 1.56 3.07 -0.41
N LEU A 291 1.99 3.98 0.45
CA LEU A 291 1.13 4.77 1.34
C LEU A 291 0.76 6.14 0.72
N ASN A 292 0.99 6.28 -0.60
CA ASN A 292 0.75 7.51 -1.36
C ASN A 292 1.71 8.67 -0.99
N MET A 293 2.86 8.37 -0.39
CA MET A 293 3.93 9.34 -0.22
C MET A 293 4.85 9.30 -1.44
N THR A 294 5.39 10.44 -1.87
CA THR A 294 6.42 10.45 -2.93
C THR A 294 7.79 10.68 -2.34
N LEU A 295 8.82 10.24 -3.08
CA LEU A 295 10.20 10.43 -2.67
C LEU A 295 10.53 11.94 -2.57
N PRO A 296 11.30 12.33 -1.55
CA PRO A 296 12.01 13.60 -1.60
C PRO A 296 13.02 13.59 -2.75
N SER A 297 13.34 14.79 -3.26
CA SER A 297 14.46 14.98 -4.18
C SER A 297 15.76 14.60 -3.48
N THR A 298 16.23 13.38 -3.68
CA THR A 298 17.44 12.82 -3.07
C THR A 298 18.45 12.46 -4.15
N LYS A 299 19.72 12.75 -3.91
CA LYS A 299 20.80 12.48 -4.88
C LYS A 299 21.61 11.22 -4.55
N GLU A 300 21.53 10.74 -3.31
CA GLU A 300 22.34 9.63 -2.82
C GLU A 300 21.45 8.47 -2.41
N LEU A 301 21.42 7.41 -3.22
CA LEU A 301 20.72 6.17 -2.93
C LEU A 301 21.70 5.03 -2.74
N ASN A 302 21.35 4.08 -1.88
CA ASN A 302 22.09 2.82 -1.78
C ASN A 302 21.55 1.87 -2.86
N CYS A 303 22.21 1.87 -4.02
CA CYS A 303 21.85 1.09 -5.21
C CYS A 303 22.21 -0.39 -5.03
N ASN A 304 21.48 -1.08 -4.16
CA ASN A 304 21.70 -2.47 -3.78
C ASN A 304 20.53 -3.37 -4.20
N TRP A 305 20.70 -4.67 -3.93
CA TRP A 305 19.69 -5.69 -4.22
C TRP A 305 18.33 -5.37 -3.57
N CYS A 306 18.32 -4.92 -2.31
CA CYS A 306 17.09 -4.56 -1.60
C CYS A 306 16.30 -3.47 -2.34
N LEU A 307 16.96 -2.39 -2.78
CA LEU A 307 16.30 -1.32 -3.53
C LEU A 307 15.72 -1.85 -4.84
N GLN A 308 16.50 -2.64 -5.59
CA GLN A 308 16.06 -3.20 -6.86
C GLN A 308 14.82 -4.11 -6.71
N GLN A 309 14.83 -5.00 -5.71
CA GLN A 309 13.71 -5.92 -5.46
C GLN A 309 12.48 -5.22 -4.92
N THR A 310 12.64 -4.26 -4.01
CA THR A 310 11.53 -3.41 -3.52
C THR A 310 10.84 -2.71 -4.69
N MET A 311 11.61 -2.12 -5.61
CA MET A 311 11.07 -1.48 -6.81
C MET A 311 10.45 -2.48 -7.79
N ALA A 312 10.99 -3.70 -7.92
CA ALA A 312 10.37 -4.75 -8.74
C ALA A 312 9.00 -5.18 -8.19
N ILE A 313 8.86 -5.30 -6.86
CA ILE A 313 7.58 -5.58 -6.20
C ILE A 313 6.59 -4.44 -6.49
N TYR A 314 7.02 -3.18 -6.32
CA TYR A 314 6.15 -2.03 -6.61
C TYR A 314 5.73 -1.96 -8.07
N GLN A 315 6.62 -2.28 -9.00
CA GLN A 315 6.31 -2.38 -10.42
C GLN A 315 5.17 -3.37 -10.64
N ALA A 316 5.30 -4.60 -10.12
CA ALA A 316 4.29 -5.63 -10.29
C ALA A 316 2.95 -5.24 -9.63
N GLN A 317 2.99 -4.70 -8.40
CA GLN A 317 1.78 -4.30 -7.66
C GLN A 317 1.07 -3.10 -8.32
N SER A 318 1.81 -2.24 -9.03
CA SER A 318 1.22 -1.12 -9.77
C SER A 318 0.27 -1.57 -10.89
N ALA A 319 0.30 -2.85 -11.31
CA ALA A 319 -0.68 -3.45 -12.22
C ALA A 319 -2.13 -3.22 -11.76
N ASN A 320 -2.36 -3.22 -10.44
CA ASN A 320 -3.63 -2.80 -9.87
C ASN A 320 -3.65 -1.26 -9.70
N ARG A 321 -4.28 -0.57 -10.65
CA ARG A 321 -4.36 0.91 -10.67
C ARG A 321 -5.18 1.51 -9.52
N LYS A 322 -5.84 0.69 -8.69
CA LYS A 322 -6.53 1.15 -7.48
C LYS A 322 -5.59 1.35 -6.29
N LEU A 323 -4.39 0.77 -6.32
CA LEU A 323 -3.39 0.93 -5.27
C LEU A 323 -2.62 2.24 -5.47
N ALA A 324 -2.31 2.95 -4.38
CA ALA A 324 -1.56 4.20 -4.44
C ALA A 324 -0.16 4.07 -5.06
N ILE A 325 0.43 2.86 -5.01
CA ILE A 325 1.73 2.61 -5.66
C ILE A 325 1.68 2.86 -7.17
N ALA A 326 0.53 2.71 -7.82
CA ALA A 326 0.39 2.97 -9.25
C ALA A 326 0.62 4.44 -9.62
N SER A 327 0.32 5.38 -8.72
CA SER A 327 0.58 6.81 -8.91
C SER A 327 1.98 7.26 -8.48
N THR A 328 2.64 6.52 -7.58
CA THR A 328 3.95 6.92 -7.04
C THR A 328 5.13 6.20 -7.70
N TYR A 329 4.90 5.05 -8.35
CA TYR A 329 5.97 4.20 -8.90
C TYR A 329 6.83 4.86 -9.98
N LEU A 330 6.22 5.46 -11.01
CA LEU A 330 6.98 5.96 -12.17
C LEU A 330 7.98 7.05 -11.79
N ALA A 331 7.53 8.04 -10.99
CA ALA A 331 8.40 9.10 -10.50
C ALA A 331 9.53 8.54 -9.62
N ALA A 332 9.24 7.53 -8.80
CA ALA A 332 10.28 6.87 -8.00
C ALA A 332 11.28 6.10 -8.87
N ALA A 333 10.82 5.40 -9.92
CA ALA A 333 11.68 4.66 -10.83
C ALA A 333 12.62 5.57 -11.63
N GLU A 334 12.14 6.76 -12.02
CA GLU A 334 12.96 7.78 -12.68
C GLU A 334 14.08 8.31 -11.77
N ILE A 335 13.76 8.62 -10.51
CA ILE A 335 14.75 9.03 -9.50
C ILE A 335 15.80 7.92 -9.31
N VAL A 336 15.37 6.67 -9.17
CA VAL A 336 16.26 5.53 -9.01
C VAL A 336 17.19 5.36 -10.22
N ASN A 337 16.66 5.36 -11.44
CA ASN A 337 17.48 5.20 -12.64
C ASN A 337 18.43 6.38 -12.87
N THR A 338 18.08 7.57 -12.40
CA THR A 338 18.97 8.73 -12.44
C THR A 338 20.13 8.59 -11.45
N SER A 339 19.89 8.06 -10.25
CA SER A 339 20.91 7.92 -9.19
C SER A 339 21.74 6.64 -9.29
N CYS A 340 21.12 5.52 -9.69
CA CYS A 340 21.70 4.17 -9.67
C CYS A 340 22.17 3.67 -11.04
N GLY A 341 21.98 4.47 -12.10
CA GLY A 341 22.29 4.09 -13.47
C GLY A 341 21.03 3.75 -14.28
N SER A 342 21.11 3.99 -15.58
CA SER A 342 20.01 3.68 -16.51
C SER A 342 19.63 2.20 -16.40
N ASP A 343 18.33 1.94 -16.44
CA ASP A 343 17.74 0.59 -16.40
C ASP A 343 18.03 -0.22 -15.11
N PHE A 344 18.44 0.43 -14.02
CA PHE A 344 18.56 -0.23 -12.72
C PHE A 344 17.23 -0.85 -12.27
N VAL A 345 16.12 -0.14 -12.52
CA VAL A 345 14.73 -0.61 -12.36
C VAL A 345 13.89 -0.32 -13.60
N ASN A 346 12.79 -1.05 -13.76
CA ASN A 346 11.89 -0.89 -14.89
C ASN A 346 11.02 0.38 -14.74
N ALA A 347 11.34 1.45 -15.45
CA ALA A 347 10.57 2.70 -15.40
C ALA A 347 9.25 2.67 -16.21
N THR A 348 8.60 1.52 -16.35
CA THR A 348 7.30 1.37 -17.02
C THR A 348 6.28 0.66 -16.13
N LEU A 349 5.02 1.06 -16.28
CA LEU A 349 3.92 0.37 -15.61
C LEU A 349 3.59 -0.92 -16.36
N PRO A 350 3.31 -2.03 -15.66
CA PRO A 350 2.81 -3.24 -16.28
C PRO A 350 1.39 -3.03 -16.81
N ILE A 351 0.93 -3.96 -17.65
CA ILE A 351 -0.44 -3.98 -18.16
C ILE A 351 -1.42 -3.95 -16.99
N ALA A 352 -2.41 -3.06 -17.06
CA ALA A 352 -3.38 -2.90 -15.99
C ALA A 352 -4.26 -4.16 -15.86
N VAL A 353 -4.36 -4.69 -14.65
CA VAL A 353 -5.32 -5.76 -14.36
C VAL A 353 -6.66 -5.09 -14.04
N LEU A 354 -7.59 -5.14 -14.99
CA LEU A 354 -8.98 -4.83 -14.71
C LEU A 354 -9.53 -5.98 -13.84
N GLN A 355 -9.83 -5.69 -12.58
CA GLN A 355 -10.61 -6.61 -11.75
C GLN A 355 -12.05 -6.65 -12.29
N ASN A 356 -12.25 -7.33 -13.41
CA ASN A 356 -13.54 -7.91 -13.72
C ASN A 356 -13.72 -9.04 -12.72
N LEU A 357 -14.85 -9.01 -12.01
CA LEU A 357 -15.31 -10.11 -11.16
C LEU A 357 -15.06 -11.42 -11.90
N VAL A 358 -14.08 -12.20 -11.44
CA VAL A 358 -13.91 -13.57 -11.89
C VAL A 358 -15.09 -14.32 -11.32
N GLY A 359 -16.21 -14.29 -12.05
CA GLY A 359 -17.25 -15.29 -11.91
C GLY A 359 -16.54 -16.62 -12.05
N ARG A 360 -16.58 -17.44 -11.00
CA ARG A 360 -16.13 -18.83 -11.04
C ARG A 360 -16.82 -19.50 -12.23
N VAL A 361 -16.11 -19.64 -13.35
CA VAL A 361 -16.50 -20.63 -14.34
C VAL A 361 -16.06 -21.95 -13.73
N SER A 362 -16.99 -22.54 -12.97
CA SER A 362 -16.90 -23.94 -12.58
C SER A 362 -16.79 -24.75 -13.88
N PRO A 363 -15.73 -25.55 -14.10
CA PRO A 363 -15.71 -26.44 -15.24
C PRO A 363 -16.79 -27.49 -14.99
N SER A 364 -17.95 -27.34 -15.62
CA SER A 364 -19.01 -28.34 -15.61
C SER A 364 -18.46 -29.61 -16.25
N SER A 365 -18.31 -30.66 -15.45
CA SER A 365 -17.81 -32.00 -15.78
C SER A 365 -18.72 -32.79 -16.75
N TRP A 366 -18.99 -32.24 -17.94
CA TRP A 366 -19.87 -32.87 -18.93
C TRP A 366 -19.31 -32.75 -20.35
N VAL A 367 -18.02 -33.03 -20.54
CA VAL A 367 -17.51 -33.35 -21.89
C VAL A 367 -16.40 -34.39 -21.79
N LEU A 368 -16.74 -35.62 -21.40
CA LEU A 368 -15.92 -36.79 -21.72
C LEU A 368 -16.80 -37.98 -22.12
N ALA A 369 -16.45 -38.51 -23.29
CA ALA A 369 -16.85 -39.76 -23.95
C ALA A 369 -18.17 -39.77 -24.77
N PRO A 370 -18.19 -40.46 -25.95
CA PRO A 370 -17.19 -41.44 -26.42
C PRO A 370 -16.69 -41.23 -27.87
N VAL A 371 -15.36 -41.20 -28.04
CA VAL A 371 -14.70 -41.73 -29.25
C VAL A 371 -14.33 -43.17 -28.91
N ALA A 372 -15.27 -44.09 -29.13
CA ALA A 372 -15.04 -45.53 -28.99
C ALA A 372 -16.04 -46.32 -29.84
N PHE A 373 -16.13 -46.01 -31.14
CA PHE A 373 -16.85 -46.84 -32.12
C PHE A 373 -16.29 -46.58 -33.54
N ALA A 374 -15.05 -47.00 -33.81
CA ALA A 374 -14.53 -47.08 -35.19
C ALA A 374 -13.34 -48.05 -35.33
N ALA A 375 -13.37 -49.18 -34.62
CA ALA A 375 -12.38 -50.25 -34.80
C ALA A 375 -13.05 -51.62 -34.64
N ALA A 376 -14.05 -51.91 -35.47
CA ALA A 376 -14.68 -53.23 -35.54
C ALA A 376 -15.34 -53.53 -36.90
N ILE A 377 -14.84 -52.96 -38.00
CA ILE A 377 -15.26 -53.35 -39.36
C ILE A 377 -14.02 -53.45 -40.25
N GLN A 378 -13.20 -54.48 -39.99
CA GLN A 378 -12.16 -54.88 -40.94
C GLN A 378 -11.85 -56.39 -40.89
N TRP A 379 -12.82 -57.20 -40.43
CA TRP A 379 -12.77 -58.67 -40.50
C TRP A 379 -14.06 -59.28 -41.06
N LEU A 380 -14.61 -58.66 -42.11
CA LEU A 380 -15.55 -59.30 -43.03
C LEU A 380 -15.27 -58.78 -44.44
N PHE A 381 -14.20 -59.26 -45.05
CA PHE A 381 -14.08 -59.77 -46.43
C PHE A 381 -12.64 -60.19 -46.70
#